data_AF-A0AAV6Q856-F1
#
_entry.id   AF-A0AAV6Q856-F1
#
_cell.length_a   1.000
_cell.length_b   1.000
_cell.length_c   1.000
_cell.angle_alpha   90.00
_cell.angle_beta   90.00
_cell.angle_gamma   90.00
#
_symmetry.space_group_name_H-M   'P 1'
#
loop_
_entity.id
_entity.type
_entity.pdbx_description
1 polymer ?
#
loop_
_entity_poly.entity_id
_entity_poly.type
_entity_poly.pdbx_seq_one_letter_code
_entity_poly.pdbx_strand_id
1 'polypeptide(L)'
;MSTFSARTVVFTRSSEGNTSSYPSAGKFSKSDVTTFLYGLLTEVEEYYWFSISTFVCGWCLYNQRDKMSKKKGLSLEEKRTRMMEIFFESKDVFQLKDIEKIAPKTKGIAPMTVKDVLQSLVDDNMVDCEKVGTSNYYWAFPSKALNTRKHKLEELQRQVSDAKQRKVNLEKVVEKAKVGRQDTKERSSLLKELQALREERTQLQADLEKYRECDPEVVEEMRKSNVVAKEAVSRWTDNVFAIKSWTKKKFAFDDSHINKAFGIPEDFDYMD
;
A
#
# COMPACT_ATOMS: atom_id res chain seq x y z
N MET A 1 4.68 20.45 9.40
CA MET A 1 4.92 19.03 9.70
C MET A 1 3.86 18.24 8.96
N SER A 2 4.24 17.65 7.83
CA SER A 2 3.38 16.84 6.98
C SER A 2 3.72 15.37 7.22
N THR A 3 2.71 14.53 7.47
CA THR A 3 2.83 13.08 7.33
C THR A 3 1.61 12.54 6.59
N PHE A 4 1.92 11.86 5.49
CA PHE A 4 1.06 11.13 4.57
C PHE A 4 0.76 9.76 5.19
N SER A 5 -0.47 9.24 5.10
CA SER A 5 -0.74 7.80 5.22
C SER A 5 -1.96 7.39 4.40
N ALA A 6 -1.83 6.24 3.74
CA ALA A 6 -2.60 5.79 2.59
C ALA A 6 -3.89 5.01 2.94
N ARG A 7 -4.80 5.00 1.96
CA ARG A 7 -6.07 4.26 1.88
C ARG A 7 -5.88 2.74 1.95
N THR A 8 -6.87 2.03 2.49
CA THR A 8 -7.43 0.79 1.91
C THR A 8 -8.87 0.62 2.40
N VAL A 9 -9.80 0.47 1.45
CA VAL A 9 -11.23 0.22 1.65
C VAL A 9 -11.46 -1.27 1.42
N VAL A 10 -12.03 -1.95 2.43
CA VAL A 10 -12.45 -3.35 2.37
C VAL A 10 -13.98 -3.37 2.38
N PHE A 11 -14.59 -3.92 1.33
CA PHE A 11 -16.03 -4.15 1.24
C PHE A 11 -16.34 -5.58 1.73
N THR A 12 -17.12 -5.69 2.80
CA THR A 12 -17.72 -6.93 3.28
C THR A 12 -19.14 -7.08 2.72
N ARG A 13 -19.52 -8.29 2.31
CA ARG A 13 -20.90 -8.64 1.96
C ARG A 13 -21.27 -9.92 2.70
N SER A 14 -22.22 -9.81 3.62
CA SER A 14 -22.91 -10.91 4.31
C SER A 14 -24.39 -10.86 3.93
N SER A 15 -24.97 -12.01 3.59
CA SER A 15 -26.23 -12.52 4.16
C SER A 15 -26.72 -13.77 3.41
N GLU A 16 -26.86 -14.84 4.20
CA GLU A 16 -27.71 -16.05 4.14
C GLU A 16 -29.10 -15.82 3.46
N GLY A 17 -29.95 -16.76 3.04
CA GLY A 17 -30.13 -18.23 3.13
C GLY A 17 -31.56 -18.52 2.57
N ASN A 18 -31.74 -19.47 1.66
CA ASN A 18 -32.39 -20.79 1.80
C ASN A 18 -33.94 -20.92 1.54
N THR A 19 -34.27 -21.99 0.77
CA THR A 19 -35.50 -22.85 0.71
C THR A 19 -36.88 -22.40 0.16
N SER A 20 -37.23 -23.01 -1.00
CA SER A 20 -38.37 -23.90 -1.34
C SER A 20 -39.81 -23.65 -0.84
N SER A 21 -40.78 -23.52 -1.76
CA SER A 21 -41.99 -24.38 -1.91
C SER A 21 -43.00 -23.84 -2.93
N TYR A 22 -43.58 -24.73 -3.77
CA TYR A 22 -44.72 -24.47 -4.68
C TYR A 22 -46.07 -24.78 -3.98
N PRO A 23 -47.21 -24.27 -4.49
CA PRO A 23 -48.09 -25.17 -5.26
C PRO A 23 -48.83 -24.54 -6.47
N SER A 24 -49.41 -25.46 -7.27
CA SER A 24 -50.11 -25.36 -8.56
C SER A 24 -51.61 -25.01 -8.45
N ALA A 25 -52.21 -24.38 -9.48
CA ALA A 25 -53.24 -24.96 -10.37
C ALA A 25 -54.30 -23.97 -10.95
N GLY A 26 -54.45 -23.98 -12.29
CA GLY A 26 -55.70 -23.83 -13.06
C GLY A 26 -56.03 -22.44 -13.65
N LYS A 27 -56.51 -22.25 -14.90
CA LYS A 27 -56.99 -23.11 -16.01
C LYS A 27 -57.05 -22.30 -17.34
N PHE A 28 -56.77 -22.96 -18.48
CA PHE A 28 -57.35 -22.91 -19.87
C PHE A 28 -57.58 -21.55 -20.60
N SER A 29 -57.45 -21.40 -21.94
CA SER A 29 -57.80 -22.26 -23.09
C SER A 29 -57.29 -21.72 -24.46
N LYS A 30 -56.85 -22.64 -25.35
CA LYS A 30 -56.91 -22.70 -26.85
C LYS A 30 -56.24 -21.56 -27.64
N SER A 31 -55.36 -21.78 -28.62
CA SER A 31 -55.29 -22.86 -29.61
C SER A 31 -53.94 -22.88 -30.34
N ASP A 32 -53.22 -23.99 -30.26
CA ASP A 32 -52.18 -24.42 -31.21
C ASP A 32 -52.37 -25.92 -31.43
N VAL A 33 -53.01 -26.34 -32.51
CA VAL A 33 -52.89 -27.72 -33.06
C VAL A 33 -53.29 -27.66 -34.54
N THR A 34 -52.33 -27.84 -35.45
CA THR A 34 -52.34 -28.91 -36.47
C THR A 34 -51.20 -28.70 -37.45
N THR A 35 -50.02 -29.17 -37.08
CA THR A 35 -49.06 -29.73 -38.04
C THR A 35 -49.45 -31.19 -38.22
N PHE A 36 -50.01 -31.61 -39.36
CA PHE A 36 -50.03 -33.03 -39.72
C PHE A 36 -50.17 -33.23 -41.25
N LEU A 37 -49.00 -33.48 -41.84
CA LEU A 37 -48.69 -34.40 -42.95
C LEU A 37 -48.94 -34.06 -44.43
N TYR A 38 -47.97 -34.58 -45.21
CA TYR A 38 -47.85 -34.75 -46.67
C TYR A 38 -47.37 -33.50 -47.42
N GLY A 39 -46.18 -33.42 -48.03
CA GLY A 39 -45.27 -34.43 -48.55
C GLY A 39 -45.56 -34.71 -50.02
N LEU A 40 -44.86 -34.02 -50.94
CA LEU A 40 -44.22 -34.56 -52.16
C LEU A 40 -43.71 -33.44 -53.10
N LEU A 41 -42.42 -33.50 -53.42
CA LEU A 41 -41.76 -33.37 -54.73
C LEU A 41 -41.98 -32.14 -55.65
N THR A 42 -40.81 -31.71 -56.17
CA THR A 42 -40.48 -31.10 -57.46
C THR A 42 -40.76 -29.61 -57.73
N GLU A 43 -39.66 -28.85 -57.70
CA GLU A 43 -39.05 -28.18 -58.86
C GLU A 43 -39.84 -27.08 -59.63
N VAL A 44 -39.15 -25.95 -59.81
CA VAL A 44 -39.34 -24.88 -60.82
C VAL A 44 -40.42 -23.82 -60.55
N GLU A 45 -40.02 -22.63 -60.08
CA GLU A 45 -40.04 -21.38 -60.86
C GLU A 45 -39.65 -20.16 -60.00
N GLU A 46 -38.44 -19.65 -60.26
CA GLU A 46 -38.11 -18.23 -60.15
C GLU A 46 -39.09 -17.38 -60.97
N TYR A 47 -39.13 -16.06 -60.71
CA TYR A 47 -39.71 -14.98 -61.55
C TYR A 47 -40.83 -14.09 -60.98
N TYR A 48 -41.02 -13.92 -59.67
CA TYR A 48 -41.92 -12.82 -59.21
C TYR A 48 -41.52 -12.09 -57.92
N TRP A 49 -40.22 -12.04 -57.58
CA TRP A 49 -39.73 -11.26 -56.44
C TRP A 49 -38.76 -10.11 -56.77
N PHE A 50 -38.58 -9.79 -58.06
CA PHE A 50 -37.68 -8.70 -58.48
C PHE A 50 -38.36 -7.35 -58.75
N SER A 51 -39.68 -7.21 -58.52
CA SER A 51 -40.42 -5.97 -58.85
C SER A 51 -41.13 -5.28 -57.67
N ILE A 52 -41.00 -5.77 -56.43
CA ILE A 52 -41.58 -5.13 -55.23
C ILE A 52 -40.50 -4.58 -54.27
N SER A 53 -39.22 -4.86 -54.52
CA SER A 53 -38.10 -4.32 -53.74
C SER A 53 -37.71 -2.87 -54.12
N THR A 54 -38.11 -2.39 -55.30
CA THR A 54 -37.74 -1.05 -55.80
C THR A 54 -38.69 0.07 -55.35
N PHE A 55 -39.89 -0.23 -54.84
CA PHE A 55 -40.86 0.80 -54.45
C PHE A 55 -40.81 1.22 -52.98
N VAL A 56 -40.23 0.41 -52.09
CA VAL A 56 -40.08 0.75 -50.65
C VAL A 56 -38.76 1.48 -50.35
N CYS A 57 -37.76 1.36 -51.23
CA CYS A 57 -36.46 2.04 -51.07
C CYS A 57 -36.49 3.53 -51.48
N GLY A 58 -37.41 3.93 -52.37
CA GLY A 58 -37.50 5.31 -52.88
C GLY A 58 -38.12 6.33 -51.92
N TRP A 59 -39.13 5.94 -51.12
CA TRP A 59 -39.82 6.89 -50.22
C TRP A 59 -39.05 7.16 -48.91
N CYS A 60 -38.21 6.21 -48.47
CA CYS A 60 -37.37 6.40 -47.28
C CYS A 60 -36.17 7.35 -47.56
N LEU A 61 -35.68 7.38 -48.81
CA LEU A 61 -34.54 8.23 -49.22
C LEU A 61 -34.94 9.66 -49.64
N TYR A 62 -36.21 9.91 -49.96
CA TYR A 62 -36.69 11.26 -50.29
C TYR A 62 -37.05 12.10 -49.05
N ASN A 63 -37.37 11.46 -47.91
CA ASN A 63 -37.79 12.15 -46.68
C ASN A 63 -36.67 12.36 -45.62
N GLN A 64 -35.41 12.10 -45.98
CA GLN A 64 -34.24 12.52 -45.19
C GLN A 64 -33.46 13.68 -45.83
N ARG A 65 -33.88 14.18 -47.00
CA ARG A 65 -33.15 15.21 -47.74
C ARG A 65 -33.57 16.67 -47.46
N ASP A 66 -34.60 16.89 -46.64
CA ASP A 66 -35.09 18.22 -46.24
C ASP A 66 -34.91 18.54 -44.73
N LYS A 67 -33.80 18.07 -44.15
CA LYS A 67 -33.29 18.53 -42.84
C LYS A 67 -31.85 19.04 -42.89
N MET A 68 -31.40 19.47 -44.06
CA MET A 68 -30.06 20.03 -44.31
C MET A 68 -30.14 21.50 -44.74
N SER A 69 -30.75 22.38 -43.95
CA SER A 69 -30.57 23.84 -44.09
C SER A 69 -31.19 24.66 -42.95
N LYS A 70 -31.11 24.19 -41.70
CA LYS A 70 -30.98 25.16 -40.59
C LYS A 70 -29.50 25.26 -40.33
N LYS A 71 -28.93 26.46 -40.47
CA LYS A 71 -27.54 26.78 -40.11
C LYS A 71 -27.27 26.25 -38.70
N LYS A 72 -26.80 25.01 -38.58
CA LYS A 72 -26.36 24.42 -37.32
C LYS A 72 -25.18 25.30 -36.92
N GLY A 73 -25.26 25.96 -35.78
CA GLY A 73 -24.11 26.66 -35.23
C GLY A 73 -22.94 25.66 -35.17
N LEU A 74 -21.72 26.12 -35.47
CA LEU A 74 -20.55 25.26 -35.35
C LEU A 74 -20.57 24.54 -34.00
N SER A 75 -20.36 23.23 -34.02
CA SER A 75 -20.13 22.47 -32.80
C SER A 75 -18.82 22.94 -32.12
N LEU A 76 -18.70 22.70 -30.82
CA LEU A 76 -17.51 23.12 -30.07
C LEU A 76 -16.23 22.48 -30.64
N GLU A 77 -16.31 21.23 -31.10
CA GLU A 77 -15.19 20.52 -31.72
C GLU A 77 -14.83 21.09 -33.09
N GLU A 78 -15.82 21.44 -33.93
CA GLU A 78 -15.56 22.13 -35.20
C GLU A 78 -14.89 23.49 -34.99
N LYS A 79 -15.26 24.23 -33.93
CA LYS A 79 -14.60 25.49 -33.58
C LYS A 79 -13.15 25.26 -33.16
N ARG A 80 -12.88 24.20 -32.40
CA ARG A 80 -11.52 23.82 -31.95
C ARG A 80 -10.63 23.47 -33.13
N THR A 81 -11.10 22.62 -34.05
CA THR A 81 -10.35 22.25 -35.27
C THR A 81 -10.07 23.46 -36.14
N ARG A 82 -11.07 24.31 -36.40
CA ARG A 82 -10.87 25.52 -37.20
C ARG A 82 -9.95 26.54 -36.53
N MET A 83 -9.95 26.61 -35.19
CA MET A 83 -9.01 27.45 -34.45
C MET A 83 -7.57 26.92 -34.58
N MET A 84 -7.37 25.60 -34.49
CA MET A 84 -6.06 24.97 -34.71
C MET A 84 -5.53 25.18 -36.13
N GLU A 85 -6.41 25.12 -37.14
CA GLU A 85 -6.04 25.43 -38.53
C GLU A 85 -5.45 26.84 -38.69
N ILE A 86 -5.99 27.83 -37.97
CA ILE A 86 -5.44 29.21 -38.01
C ILE A 86 -3.99 29.22 -37.55
N PHE A 87 -3.68 28.57 -36.41
CA PHE A 87 -2.32 28.50 -35.90
C PHE A 87 -1.37 27.71 -36.81
N PHE A 88 -1.86 26.64 -37.45
CA PHE A 88 -1.04 25.82 -38.34
C PHE A 88 -0.81 26.44 -39.72
N GLU A 89 -1.76 27.22 -40.23
CA GLU A 89 -1.62 27.98 -41.48
C GLU A 89 -0.71 29.20 -41.29
N SER A 90 -0.91 29.98 -40.22
CA SER A 90 -0.13 31.19 -39.98
C SER A 90 1.29 30.91 -39.47
N LYS A 91 1.47 29.83 -38.69
CA LYS A 91 2.75 29.48 -38.04
C LYS A 91 3.37 30.64 -37.26
N ASP A 92 2.53 31.50 -36.69
CA ASP A 92 2.93 32.73 -36.01
C ASP A 92 2.39 32.77 -34.57
N VAL A 93 2.95 33.67 -33.76
CA VAL A 93 2.59 33.88 -32.36
C VAL A 93 1.56 34.98 -32.26
N PHE A 94 0.45 34.73 -31.57
CA PHE A 94 -0.64 35.69 -31.46
C PHE A 94 -0.89 36.13 -30.02
N GLN A 95 -1.33 37.38 -29.86
CA GLN A 95 -1.96 37.84 -28.62
C GLN A 95 -3.46 37.57 -28.66
N LEU A 96 -4.09 37.54 -27.48
CA LEU A 96 -5.54 37.33 -27.36
C LEU A 96 -6.35 38.30 -28.26
N LYS A 97 -5.93 39.57 -28.32
CA LYS A 97 -6.57 40.62 -29.13
C LYS A 97 -6.51 40.36 -30.64
N ASP A 98 -5.49 39.65 -31.10
CA ASP A 98 -5.30 39.33 -32.51
C ASP A 98 -6.12 38.11 -32.90
N ILE A 99 -6.18 37.10 -32.03
CA ILE A 99 -7.03 35.92 -32.21
C ILE A 99 -8.51 36.31 -32.26
N GLU A 100 -8.95 37.22 -31.40
CA GLU A 100 -10.33 37.75 -31.41
C GLU A 100 -10.70 38.45 -32.72
N LYS A 101 -9.73 38.98 -33.48
CA LYS A 101 -9.97 39.61 -34.79
C LYS A 101 -9.87 38.61 -35.95
N ILE A 102 -8.95 37.66 -35.88
CA ILE A 102 -8.68 36.69 -36.96
C ILE A 102 -9.72 35.57 -36.94
N ALA A 103 -10.10 35.05 -35.77
CA ALA A 103 -11.01 33.91 -35.66
C ALA A 103 -12.42 34.14 -36.26
N PRO A 104 -13.06 35.32 -36.07
CA PRO A 104 -14.33 35.62 -36.73
C PRO A 104 -14.17 35.87 -38.23
N LYS A 105 -13.08 36.53 -38.65
CA LYS A 105 -12.83 36.90 -40.05
C LYS A 105 -12.49 35.72 -40.95
N THR A 106 -11.65 34.81 -40.49
CA THR A 106 -11.12 33.72 -41.32
C THR A 106 -11.99 32.48 -41.28
N LYS A 107 -12.50 32.10 -40.09
CA LYS A 107 -13.16 30.80 -39.90
C LYS A 107 -14.58 30.89 -39.33
N GLY A 108 -15.10 32.11 -39.10
CA GLY A 108 -16.48 32.36 -38.68
C GLY A 108 -16.80 31.96 -37.24
N ILE A 109 -15.81 31.97 -36.35
CA ILE A 109 -16.01 31.66 -34.93
C ILE A 109 -16.62 32.90 -34.24
N ALA A 110 -17.69 32.70 -33.47
CA ALA A 110 -18.34 33.81 -32.76
C ALA A 110 -17.37 34.44 -31.73
N PRO A 111 -17.19 35.79 -31.72
CA PRO A 111 -16.20 36.47 -30.89
C PRO A 111 -16.29 36.11 -29.40
N MET A 112 -17.52 36.00 -28.87
CA MET A 112 -17.79 35.62 -27.49
C MET A 112 -17.26 34.23 -27.11
N THR A 113 -17.13 33.32 -28.09
CA THR A 113 -16.71 31.92 -27.86
C THR A 113 -15.23 31.68 -28.13
N VAL A 114 -14.51 32.67 -28.68
CA VAL A 114 -13.08 32.54 -29.03
C VAL A 114 -12.24 32.25 -27.80
N LYS A 115 -12.48 32.97 -26.70
CA LYS A 115 -11.74 32.82 -25.45
C LYS A 115 -11.92 31.43 -24.82
N ASP A 116 -13.15 30.93 -24.76
CA ASP A 116 -13.45 29.62 -24.18
C ASP A 116 -12.86 28.48 -25.03
N VAL A 117 -12.95 28.59 -26.35
CA VAL A 117 -12.35 27.62 -27.28
C VAL A 117 -10.83 27.63 -27.16
N LEU A 118 -10.21 28.81 -27.11
CA LEU A 118 -8.76 28.94 -26.94
C LEU A 118 -8.30 28.34 -25.61
N GLN A 119 -8.98 28.64 -24.49
CA GLN A 119 -8.64 28.07 -23.19
C GLN A 119 -8.77 26.55 -23.20
N SER A 120 -9.85 26.02 -23.79
CA SER A 120 -10.02 24.57 -23.89
C SER A 120 -8.91 23.88 -24.72
N LEU A 121 -8.31 24.56 -25.70
CA LEU A 121 -7.18 24.04 -26.48
C LEU A 121 -5.85 24.11 -25.71
N VAL A 122 -5.71 25.12 -24.85
CA VAL A 122 -4.57 25.26 -23.94
C VAL A 122 -4.62 24.19 -22.86
N ASP A 123 -5.78 23.94 -22.28
CA ASP A 123 -5.97 22.93 -21.23
C ASP A 123 -5.60 21.51 -21.74
N ASP A 124 -5.91 21.23 -23.02
CA ASP A 124 -5.53 19.98 -23.70
C ASP A 124 -4.09 19.98 -24.25
N ASN A 125 -3.28 21.00 -23.94
CA ASN A 125 -1.89 21.20 -24.38
C ASN A 125 -1.70 21.22 -25.92
N MET A 126 -2.77 21.49 -26.67
CA MET A 126 -2.75 21.59 -28.13
C MET A 126 -2.23 22.95 -28.60
N VAL A 127 -2.53 24.02 -27.85
CA VAL A 127 -1.99 25.37 -28.02
C VAL A 127 -1.14 25.70 -26.80
N ASP A 128 0.06 26.22 -27.01
CA ASP A 128 0.88 26.74 -25.91
C ASP A 128 0.39 28.13 -25.53
N CYS A 129 0.40 28.41 -24.24
CA CYS A 129 0.31 29.76 -23.72
C CYS A 129 1.54 30.06 -22.86
N GLU A 130 2.15 31.21 -23.09
CA GLU A 130 3.17 31.74 -22.20
C GLU A 130 2.86 33.20 -21.87
N LYS A 131 3.02 33.52 -20.59
CA LYS A 131 2.85 34.87 -20.10
C LYS A 131 4.20 35.58 -20.11
N VAL A 132 4.33 36.58 -20.97
CA VAL A 132 5.51 37.45 -21.04
C VAL A 132 5.10 38.84 -20.58
N GLY A 133 5.55 39.21 -19.37
CA GLY A 133 5.18 40.46 -18.70
C GLY A 133 3.69 40.50 -18.33
N THR A 134 2.95 41.46 -18.90
CA THR A 134 1.52 41.65 -18.65
C THR A 134 0.61 40.95 -19.68
N SER A 135 1.20 40.36 -20.72
CA SER A 135 0.46 39.82 -21.87
C SER A 135 0.66 38.31 -22.00
N ASN A 136 -0.40 37.60 -22.44
CA ASN A 136 -0.33 36.18 -22.78
C ASN A 136 -0.16 36.02 -24.29
N TYR A 137 0.80 35.18 -24.68
CA TYR A 137 1.10 34.82 -26.05
C TYR A 137 0.67 33.38 -26.31
N TYR A 138 0.08 33.14 -27.47
CA TYR A 138 -0.44 31.85 -27.87
C TYR A 138 0.15 31.41 -29.21
N TRP A 139 0.59 30.17 -29.30
CA TRP A 139 1.11 29.59 -30.54
C TRP A 139 0.91 28.08 -30.58
N ALA A 140 0.93 27.51 -31.78
CA ALA A 140 0.96 26.07 -31.98
C ALA A 140 1.74 25.73 -33.24
N PHE A 141 2.73 24.84 -33.12
CA PHE A 141 3.51 24.36 -34.26
C PHE A 141 3.17 22.90 -34.59
N PRO A 142 2.99 22.54 -35.87
CA PRO A 142 2.72 21.15 -36.27
C PRO A 142 3.81 20.15 -35.83
N SER A 143 5.06 20.61 -35.74
CA SER A 143 6.22 19.78 -35.34
C SER A 143 6.29 19.48 -33.84
N LYS A 144 5.59 20.25 -33.00
CA LYS A 144 5.68 20.15 -31.53
C LYS A 144 5.24 18.77 -31.03
N ALA A 145 4.04 18.34 -31.42
CA ALA A 145 3.49 17.06 -30.97
C ALA A 145 4.39 15.87 -31.34
N LEU A 146 4.99 15.92 -32.53
CA LEU A 146 5.96 14.92 -32.98
C LEU A 146 7.23 14.97 -32.12
N ASN A 147 7.79 16.16 -31.89
CA ASN A 147 9.04 16.31 -31.13
C ASN A 147 8.87 15.90 -29.65
N THR A 148 7.75 16.26 -29.02
CA THR A 148 7.40 15.83 -27.66
C THR A 148 7.31 14.30 -27.57
N ARG A 149 6.68 13.65 -28.56
CA ARG A 149 6.60 12.18 -28.62
C ARG A 149 7.97 11.54 -28.82
N LYS A 150 8.84 12.11 -29.67
CA LYS A 150 10.21 11.63 -29.87
C LYS A 150 11.03 11.72 -28.58
N HIS A 151 11.06 12.88 -27.92
CA HIS A 151 11.76 13.02 -26.64
C HIS A 151 11.22 12.07 -25.58
N LYS A 152 9.89 11.87 -25.53
CA LYS A 152 9.31 10.92 -24.57
C LYS A 152 9.73 9.48 -24.88
N LEU A 153 9.83 9.12 -26.15
CA LEU A 153 10.28 7.82 -26.60
C LEU A 153 11.77 7.60 -26.23
N GLU A 154 12.63 8.58 -26.50
CA GLU A 154 14.05 8.55 -26.12
C GLU A 154 14.23 8.39 -24.60
N GLU A 155 13.47 9.16 -23.82
CA GLU A 155 13.50 9.07 -22.36
C GLU A 155 13.06 7.69 -21.85
N LEU A 156 11.96 7.15 -22.40
CA LEU A 156 11.49 5.81 -22.04
C LEU A 156 12.48 4.72 -22.46
N GLN A 157 13.12 4.87 -23.63
CA GLN A 157 14.17 3.94 -24.08
C GLN A 157 15.37 3.96 -23.13
N ARG A 158 15.80 5.15 -22.69
CA ARG A 158 16.87 5.30 -21.68
C ARG A 158 16.50 4.61 -20.38
N GLN A 159 15.30 4.87 -19.86
CA GLN A 159 14.82 4.25 -18.61
C GLN A 159 14.76 2.72 -18.71
N VAL A 160 14.33 2.18 -19.85
CA VAL A 160 14.32 0.73 -20.10
C VAL A 160 15.73 0.17 -20.12
N SER A 161 16.67 0.85 -20.79
CA SER A 161 18.09 0.45 -20.81
C SER A 161 18.68 0.41 -19.40
N ASP A 162 18.47 1.47 -18.62
CA ASP A 162 18.97 1.58 -17.25
C ASP A 162 18.34 0.54 -16.32
N ALA A 163 17.04 0.29 -16.45
CA ALA A 163 16.35 -0.76 -15.72
C ALA A 163 16.89 -2.16 -16.07
N LYS A 164 17.14 -2.43 -17.36
CA LYS A 164 17.76 -3.69 -17.81
C LYS A 164 19.16 -3.86 -17.24
N GLN A 165 19.99 -2.82 -17.27
CA GLN A 165 21.34 -2.88 -16.72
C GLN A 165 21.31 -3.11 -15.20
N ARG A 166 20.41 -2.43 -14.47
CA ARG A 166 20.20 -2.66 -13.04
C ARG A 166 19.76 -4.08 -12.74
N LYS A 167 18.83 -4.63 -13.51
CA LYS A 167 18.38 -6.02 -13.38
C LYS A 167 19.56 -6.99 -13.53
N VAL A 168 20.35 -6.86 -14.59
CA VAL A 168 21.52 -7.73 -14.82
C VAL A 168 22.54 -7.63 -13.68
N ASN A 169 22.79 -6.42 -13.18
CA ASN A 169 23.71 -6.22 -12.06
C ASN A 169 23.18 -6.86 -10.77
N LEU A 170 21.88 -6.69 -10.47
CA LEU A 170 21.24 -7.30 -9.30
C LEU A 170 21.23 -8.83 -9.39
N GLU A 171 20.94 -9.39 -10.56
CA GLU A 171 20.99 -10.84 -10.79
C GLU A 171 22.39 -11.40 -10.52
N LYS A 172 23.45 -10.71 -10.96
CA LYS A 172 24.84 -11.09 -10.64
C LYS A 172 25.13 -11.05 -9.14
N VAL A 173 24.62 -10.04 -8.43
CA VAL A 173 24.81 -9.93 -6.97
C VAL A 173 24.05 -11.03 -6.24
N VAL A 174 22.81 -11.31 -6.64
CA VAL A 174 22.00 -12.40 -6.09
C VAL A 174 22.69 -13.73 -6.32
N GLU A 175 23.22 -13.98 -7.51
CA GLU A 175 23.89 -15.24 -7.82
C GLU A 175 25.16 -15.42 -6.99
N LYS A 176 25.98 -14.36 -6.85
CA LYS A 176 27.14 -14.36 -5.94
C LYS A 176 26.74 -14.63 -4.48
N ALA A 177 25.62 -14.07 -4.01
CA ALA A 177 25.14 -14.26 -2.64
C ALA A 177 24.52 -15.65 -2.39
N LYS A 178 24.05 -16.33 -3.45
CA LYS A 178 23.56 -17.71 -3.39
C LYS A 178 24.70 -18.72 -3.25
N VAL A 179 25.89 -18.43 -3.78
CA VAL A 179 27.07 -19.29 -3.57
C VAL A 179 27.33 -19.42 -2.07
N GLY A 180 27.30 -20.65 -1.55
CA GLY A 180 27.44 -20.95 -0.11
C GLY A 180 26.15 -20.85 0.73
N ARG A 181 25.03 -20.38 0.15
CA ARG A 181 23.71 -20.35 0.79
C ARG A 181 22.66 -21.10 -0.03
N GLN A 182 23.11 -22.13 -0.74
CA GLN A 182 22.24 -22.96 -1.56
C GLN A 182 21.24 -23.67 -0.67
N ASP A 183 19.99 -23.74 -1.12
CA ASP A 183 18.91 -24.38 -0.36
C ASP A 183 18.98 -25.89 -0.53
N THR A 184 19.94 -26.51 0.17
CA THR A 184 20.12 -27.96 0.22
C THR A 184 19.35 -28.55 1.40
N LYS A 185 18.97 -29.82 1.30
CA LYS A 185 18.34 -30.54 2.43
C LYS A 185 19.24 -30.50 3.68
N GLU A 186 20.55 -30.63 3.49
CA GLU A 186 21.57 -30.52 4.54
C GLU A 186 21.56 -29.16 5.23
N ARG A 187 21.49 -28.05 4.48
CA ARG A 187 21.37 -26.71 5.09
C ARG A 187 20.08 -26.58 5.89
N SER A 188 18.99 -27.12 5.38
CA SER A 188 17.70 -27.08 6.08
C SER A 188 17.71 -27.89 7.39
N SER A 189 18.37 -29.05 7.42
CA SER A 189 18.54 -29.85 8.64
C SER A 189 19.49 -29.17 9.63
N LEU A 190 20.62 -28.64 9.17
CA LEU A 190 21.57 -27.91 10.02
C LEU A 190 20.94 -26.65 10.64
N LEU A 191 20.08 -25.94 9.91
CA LEU A 191 19.35 -24.78 10.46
C LEU A 191 18.36 -25.20 11.55
N LYS A 192 17.67 -26.34 11.39
CA LYS A 192 16.79 -26.89 12.42
C LYS A 192 17.56 -27.35 13.65
N GLU A 193 18.68 -28.04 13.45
CA GLU A 193 19.57 -28.47 14.53
C GLU A 193 20.15 -27.28 15.30
N LEU A 194 20.63 -26.27 14.58
CA LEU A 194 21.14 -25.03 15.18
C LEU A 194 20.07 -24.30 15.99
N GLN A 195 18.81 -24.31 15.54
CA GLN A 195 17.70 -23.77 16.31
C GLN A 195 17.47 -24.57 17.59
N ALA A 196 17.40 -25.90 17.49
CA ALA A 196 17.22 -26.79 18.64
C ALA A 196 18.34 -26.60 19.69
N LEU A 197 19.61 -26.55 19.25
CA LEU A 197 20.76 -26.31 20.12
C LEU A 197 20.74 -24.93 20.79
N ARG A 198 20.21 -23.90 20.12
CA ARG A 198 20.04 -22.58 20.72
C ARG A 198 18.98 -22.57 21.80
N GLU A 199 17.87 -23.27 21.56
CA GLU A 199 16.79 -23.43 22.54
C GLU A 199 17.31 -24.22 23.75
N GLU A 200 18.01 -25.33 23.52
CA GLU A 200 18.66 -26.13 24.57
C GLU A 200 19.66 -25.31 25.38
N ARG A 201 20.56 -24.56 24.72
CA ARG A 201 21.52 -23.68 25.40
C ARG A 201 20.83 -22.63 26.25
N THR A 202 19.72 -22.08 25.78
CA THR A 202 18.95 -21.08 26.53
C THR A 202 18.31 -21.72 27.76
N GLN A 203 17.75 -22.92 27.62
CA GLN A 203 17.17 -23.68 28.72
C GLN A 203 18.22 -24.03 29.78
N LEU A 204 19.36 -24.61 29.36
CA LEU A 204 20.46 -24.96 30.25
C LEU A 204 21.03 -23.73 30.98
N GLN A 205 21.14 -22.60 30.28
CA GLN A 205 21.59 -21.36 30.91
C GLN A 205 20.59 -20.84 31.94
N ALA A 206 19.29 -20.93 31.66
CA ALA A 206 18.25 -20.59 32.64
C ALA A 206 18.24 -21.55 33.83
N ASP A 207 18.53 -22.83 33.62
CA ASP A 207 18.64 -23.81 34.69
C ASP A 207 19.89 -23.57 35.54
N LEU A 208 21.04 -23.24 34.95
CA LEU A 208 22.25 -22.87 35.68
C LEU A 208 22.05 -21.61 36.54
N GLU A 209 21.32 -20.62 36.06
CA GLU A 209 21.04 -19.40 36.82
C GLU A 209 20.27 -19.70 38.12
N LYS A 210 19.40 -20.73 38.14
CA LYS A 210 18.70 -21.17 39.37
C LYS A 210 19.67 -21.67 40.45
N TYR A 211 20.84 -22.17 40.05
CA TYR A 211 21.85 -22.71 40.96
C TYR A 211 23.01 -21.76 41.20
N ARG A 212 22.91 -20.49 40.79
CA ARG A 212 23.99 -19.50 40.91
C ARG A 212 24.46 -19.28 42.34
N GLU A 213 23.55 -19.34 43.31
CA GLU A 213 23.88 -19.19 44.75
C GLU A 213 24.48 -20.46 45.37
N CYS A 214 24.35 -21.60 44.68
CA CYS A 214 24.89 -22.90 45.10
C CYS A 214 26.27 -23.18 44.51
N ASP A 215 26.96 -22.16 43.98
CA ASP A 215 28.33 -22.28 43.50
C ASP A 215 29.25 -22.64 44.69
N PRO A 216 30.05 -23.74 44.61
CA PRO A 216 30.98 -24.12 45.65
C PRO A 216 31.87 -22.97 46.15
N GLU A 217 32.28 -22.06 45.27
CA GLU A 217 33.10 -20.91 45.68
C GLU A 217 32.30 -19.90 46.52
N VAL A 218 31.04 -19.63 46.14
CA VAL A 218 30.14 -18.74 46.89
C VAL A 218 29.78 -19.33 48.25
N VAL A 219 29.51 -20.64 48.28
CA VAL A 219 29.22 -21.36 49.52
C VAL A 219 30.43 -21.36 50.44
N GLU A 220 31.63 -21.60 49.92
CA GLU A 220 32.85 -21.61 50.72
C GLU A 220 33.19 -20.21 51.28
N GLU A 221 32.97 -19.16 50.50
CA GLU A 221 33.13 -17.78 50.98
C GLU A 221 32.12 -17.43 52.09
N MET A 222 30.87 -17.90 51.95
CA MET A 222 29.85 -17.77 52.99
C MET A 222 30.27 -18.54 54.26
N ARG A 223 30.86 -19.74 54.13
CA ARG A 223 31.36 -20.50 55.28
C ARG A 223 32.50 -19.77 55.99
N LYS A 224 33.47 -19.22 55.25
CA LYS A 224 34.56 -18.42 55.85
C LYS A 224 34.03 -17.19 56.57
N SER A 225 33.08 -16.48 55.97
CA SER A 225 32.42 -15.32 56.58
C SER A 225 31.70 -15.71 57.87
N ASN A 226 31.02 -16.86 57.88
CA ASN A 226 30.36 -17.38 59.08
C ASN A 226 31.34 -17.72 60.20
N VAL A 227 32.52 -18.26 59.89
CA VAL A 227 33.56 -18.53 60.90
C VAL A 227 34.02 -17.22 61.55
N VAL A 228 34.34 -16.20 60.75
CA VAL A 228 34.75 -14.88 61.27
C VAL A 228 33.65 -14.24 62.11
N ALA A 229 32.39 -14.35 61.68
CA ALA A 229 31.25 -13.85 62.43
C ALA A 229 31.07 -14.58 63.77
N LYS A 230 31.22 -15.91 63.80
CA LYS A 230 31.18 -16.70 65.05
C LYS A 230 32.30 -16.28 66.02
N GLU A 231 33.53 -16.15 65.53
CA GLU A 231 34.65 -15.69 66.34
C GLU A 231 34.42 -14.27 66.89
N ALA A 232 33.87 -13.37 66.08
CA ALA A 232 33.53 -12.02 66.49
C ALA A 232 32.44 -12.01 67.59
N VAL A 233 31.40 -12.83 67.45
CA VAL A 233 30.36 -13.00 68.48
C VAL A 233 30.98 -13.47 69.79
N SER A 234 31.79 -14.54 69.77
CA SER A 234 32.46 -15.05 70.97
C SER A 234 33.34 -13.99 71.64
N ARG A 235 34.07 -13.19 70.85
CA ARG A 235 34.89 -12.09 71.37
C ARG A 235 34.06 -10.99 72.05
N TRP A 236 32.89 -10.64 71.50
CA TRP A 236 32.00 -9.68 72.13
C TRP A 236 31.30 -10.27 73.36
N THR A 237 30.96 -11.56 73.34
CA THR A 237 30.47 -12.30 74.51
C THR A 237 31.47 -12.24 75.66
N ASP A 238 32.76 -12.48 75.40
CA ASP A 238 33.85 -12.32 76.38
C ASP A 238 33.91 -10.90 76.95
N ASN A 239 33.83 -9.89 76.08
CA ASN A 239 33.86 -8.49 76.50
C ASN A 239 32.66 -8.14 77.40
N VAL A 240 31.46 -8.63 77.07
CA VAL A 240 30.26 -8.44 77.88
C VAL A 240 30.43 -9.08 79.26
N PHE A 241 30.91 -10.33 79.33
CA PHE A 241 31.18 -11.00 80.60
C PHE A 241 32.28 -10.31 81.42
N ALA A 242 33.33 -9.81 80.77
CA ALA A 242 34.40 -9.07 81.44
C ALA A 242 33.89 -7.77 82.06
N ILE A 243 33.09 -6.98 81.33
CA ILE A 243 32.50 -5.74 81.83
C ILE A 243 31.51 -6.03 82.96
N LYS A 244 30.69 -7.08 82.83
CA LYS A 244 29.75 -7.50 83.87
C LYS A 244 30.49 -7.87 85.16
N SER A 245 31.54 -8.68 85.06
CA SER A 245 32.39 -9.10 86.20
C SER A 245 33.10 -7.90 86.87
N TRP A 246 33.65 -6.98 86.07
CA TRP A 246 34.27 -5.76 86.60
C TRP A 246 33.27 -4.84 87.31
N THR A 247 32.09 -4.63 86.72
CA THR A 247 31.02 -3.79 87.27
C THR A 247 30.54 -4.33 88.61
N LYS A 248 30.33 -5.65 88.69
CA LYS A 248 30.00 -6.36 89.94
C LYS A 248 31.06 -6.12 91.01
N LYS A 249 32.36 -6.23 90.66
CA LYS A 249 33.46 -6.05 91.61
C LYS A 249 33.65 -4.59 92.07
N LYS A 250 33.44 -3.61 91.19
CA LYS A 250 33.73 -2.19 91.47
C LYS A 250 32.56 -1.51 92.20
N PHE A 251 31.32 -1.82 91.83
CA PHE A 251 30.12 -1.12 92.32
C PHE A 251 29.22 -1.99 93.21
N ALA A 252 29.57 -3.27 93.44
CA ALA A 252 28.81 -4.21 94.26
C ALA A 252 27.34 -4.39 93.82
N PHE A 253 27.06 -4.28 92.52
CA PHE A 253 25.74 -4.55 91.95
C PHE A 253 25.48 -6.06 91.83
N ASP A 254 24.21 -6.44 91.93
CA ASP A 254 23.75 -7.81 91.69
C ASP A 254 23.64 -8.11 90.18
N ASP A 255 23.93 -9.35 89.78
CA ASP A 255 23.93 -9.75 88.36
C ASP A 255 22.55 -9.58 87.71
N SER A 256 21.46 -9.78 88.46
CA SER A 256 20.10 -9.58 87.98
C SER A 256 19.80 -8.11 87.63
N HIS A 257 20.36 -7.19 88.42
CA HIS A 257 20.20 -5.75 88.21
C HIS A 257 20.97 -5.28 86.98
N ILE A 258 22.20 -5.77 86.78
CA ILE A 258 23.02 -5.46 85.61
C ILE A 258 22.35 -6.02 84.33
N ASN A 259 21.94 -7.29 84.35
CA ASN A 259 21.29 -7.93 83.21
C ASN A 259 20.01 -7.20 82.81
N LYS A 260 19.16 -6.83 83.78
CA LYS A 260 17.93 -6.07 83.52
C LYS A 260 18.20 -4.66 82.98
N ALA A 261 19.23 -3.98 83.48
CA ALA A 261 19.58 -2.62 83.06
C ALA A 261 20.12 -2.56 81.62
N PHE A 262 20.94 -3.54 81.22
CA PHE A 262 21.53 -3.62 79.88
C PHE A 262 20.77 -4.52 78.90
N GLY A 263 19.66 -5.12 79.33
CA GLY A 263 18.83 -6.01 78.49
C GLY A 263 19.55 -7.30 78.10
N ILE A 264 20.41 -7.84 78.96
CA ILE A 264 21.15 -9.09 78.71
C ILE A 264 20.22 -10.27 79.06
N PRO A 265 19.89 -11.14 78.09
CA PRO A 265 19.08 -12.35 78.34
C PRO A 265 19.73 -13.30 79.36
N GLU A 266 18.92 -14.10 80.04
CA GLU A 266 19.42 -15.09 81.01
C GLU A 266 20.13 -16.28 80.34
N ASP A 267 19.77 -16.56 79.09
CA ASP A 267 20.35 -17.57 78.20
C ASP A 267 21.48 -17.03 77.31
N PHE A 268 22.01 -15.85 77.61
CA PHE A 268 23.11 -15.26 76.87
C PHE A 268 24.41 -16.06 77.11
N ASP A 269 24.83 -16.82 76.10
CA ASP A 269 26.03 -17.64 76.12
C ASP A 269 26.72 -17.66 74.73
N TYR A 270 27.82 -18.39 74.60
CA TYR A 270 28.48 -18.63 73.32
C TYR A 270 27.56 -19.34 72.33
N MET A 271 27.73 -19.03 71.04
CA MET A 271 27.04 -19.75 69.97
C MET A 271 27.85 -20.96 69.51
N ASP A 272 27.23 -22.15 69.51
CA ASP A 272 27.79 -23.38 68.94
C ASP A 272 27.93 -23.32 67.40
#